data_AF-A0A3B6KQ39-F1
#
_entry.id   AF-A0A3B6KQ39-F1
#
_cell.length_a   1.000
_cell.length_b   1.000
_cell.length_c   1.000
_cell.angle_alpha   90.00
_cell.angle_beta   90.00
_cell.angle_gamma   90.00
#
_symmetry.space_group_name_H-M   'P 1'
#
loop_
_entity.id
_entity.type
_entity.pdbx_description
1 polymer ?
#
loop_
_entity_poly.entity_id
_entity_poly.type
_entity_poly.pdbx_seq_one_letter_code
_entity_poly.pdbx_strand_id
1 'polypeptide(L)'
;MSSSRFSPALQASDLNDFIAPSQDCIVSLNKNSAASRLPIKKKQVVVSTKPPEESVKISLKDCLACSGCITSAETVMLEKQSLDDFVTRINSGKTVIVSVSPQSRASLAAFFGLSQSQVFRKLTALFKSMGVKAVYDTSSSRDLALIEACNEFISRYKLSQLSSDKEVGTSLPVLSSACPGWICYAEKTLGSYILPYISSVKSPQQVIGAAIKHHMVEKLGLKPYDVYHVTVMPCYDKKLEAVRGDFVFSVEEKEVTEVDSVLTTGEVLDLIQSKSVDFKTMEESPLDRLLTNVDDGGHLYGVSGGSGGYAETIFRYAARALFNREIEGPLDFKILRNSDFREVTLEVEGRPVLKFALCYGFRNLQNIVRKVKMGKCEYQFIEVMACPSGCLNGGGQIKPAKGQSPKDLIQQLEGVYMQDVSVSNPFDNPIAKRLYDDWLVQPGSDNAKRYLHTQYHPVVKSVTSQLQNW
;
A
#
# COMPACT_ATOMS: atom_id res chain seq x y z
N MET A 1 -47.04 31.03 -38.56
CA MET A 1 -47.33 30.11 -39.69
C MET A 1 -46.16 29.14 -39.83
N SER A 2 -46.34 27.95 -39.25
CA SER A 2 -46.23 26.61 -39.88
C SER A 2 -44.78 26.18 -40.21
N SER A 3 -44.11 25.33 -39.42
CA SER A 3 -44.29 23.87 -39.22
C SER A 3 -44.20 23.02 -40.50
N SER A 4 -43.13 22.22 -40.60
CA SER A 4 -43.13 20.82 -41.07
C SER A 4 -41.83 20.14 -40.60
N ARG A 5 -41.87 19.41 -39.46
CA ARG A 5 -42.02 17.95 -39.33
C ARG A 5 -40.79 17.14 -39.78
N PHE A 6 -39.95 16.78 -38.81
CA PHE A 6 -39.22 15.50 -38.83
C PHE A 6 -39.80 14.58 -37.74
N SER A 7 -39.86 13.29 -38.06
CA SER A 7 -40.59 12.21 -37.38
C SER A 7 -40.11 11.92 -35.95
N PRO A 8 -40.98 11.51 -35.00
CA PRO A 8 -40.60 11.12 -33.63
C PRO A 8 -39.82 9.79 -33.50
N ALA A 9 -39.53 9.07 -34.59
CA ALA A 9 -38.93 7.74 -34.56
C ALA A 9 -37.39 7.71 -34.50
N LEU A 10 -36.73 8.84 -34.24
CA LEU A 10 -35.27 8.97 -34.08
C LEU A 10 -34.87 9.46 -32.68
N GLN A 11 -35.75 9.29 -31.69
CA GLN A 11 -35.39 9.30 -30.28
C GLN A 11 -35.54 7.87 -29.75
N ALA A 12 -34.46 7.34 -29.16
CA ALA A 12 -34.34 6.00 -28.58
C ALA A 12 -33.83 4.87 -29.50
N SER A 13 -32.63 5.05 -30.05
CA SER A 13 -31.67 3.95 -30.27
C SER A 13 -30.29 4.57 -30.52
N ASP A 14 -29.23 3.93 -30.04
CA ASP A 14 -27.81 4.30 -30.22
C ASP A 14 -27.15 5.21 -29.18
N LEU A 15 -27.31 4.84 -27.91
CA LEU A 15 -26.30 5.14 -26.88
C LEU A 15 -26.15 3.92 -25.95
N ASN A 16 -25.63 2.83 -26.53
CA ASN A 16 -25.11 1.68 -25.79
C ASN A 16 -23.58 1.69 -25.90
N ASP A 17 -22.90 2.52 -25.10
CA ASP A 17 -21.47 2.37 -24.79
C ASP A 17 -21.29 1.21 -23.79
N PHE A 18 -21.73 0.02 -24.20
CA PHE A 18 -21.45 -1.22 -23.50
C PHE A 18 -20.07 -1.71 -23.94
N ILE A 19 -19.04 -1.30 -23.20
CA ILE A 19 -17.72 -1.91 -23.31
C ILE A 19 -17.86 -3.36 -22.80
N ALA A 20 -17.87 -4.32 -23.72
CA ALA A 20 -17.85 -5.74 -23.40
C ALA A 20 -16.63 -6.04 -22.50
N PRO A 21 -16.79 -6.81 -21.40
CA PRO A 21 -15.65 -7.29 -20.63
C PRO A 21 -14.80 -8.19 -21.54
N SER A 22 -13.49 -7.92 -21.56
CA SER A 22 -12.52 -8.71 -22.31
C SER A 22 -12.53 -10.18 -21.85
N GLN A 23 -13.10 -11.04 -22.69
CA GLN A 23 -12.91 -12.49 -22.84
C GLN A 23 -12.54 -13.27 -21.56
N ASP A 24 -13.56 -13.91 -20.98
CA ASP A 24 -13.41 -15.02 -20.04
C ASP A 24 -12.62 -16.18 -20.67
N CYS A 25 -11.55 -16.62 -20.01
CA CYS A 25 -10.86 -17.87 -20.34
C CYS A 25 -11.76 -19.07 -19.95
N ILE A 26 -12.57 -19.54 -20.90
CA ILE A 26 -13.23 -20.84 -20.80
C ILE A 26 -12.16 -21.93 -21.04
N VAL A 27 -11.85 -22.68 -19.98
CA VAL A 27 -11.08 -23.93 -20.09
C VAL A 27 -12.03 -25.02 -20.59
N SER A 28 -11.93 -25.37 -21.87
CA SER A 28 -12.63 -26.55 -22.42
C SER A 28 -11.81 -27.81 -22.14
N LEU A 29 -12.28 -28.60 -21.17
CA LEU A 29 -11.95 -30.02 -21.08
C LEU A 29 -12.86 -30.79 -22.04
N ASN A 30 -12.31 -31.55 -22.99
CA ASN A 30 -12.78 -32.92 -23.28
C ASN A 30 -11.83 -33.71 -24.20
N LYS A 31 -11.89 -35.03 -23.96
CA LYS A 31 -11.01 -36.10 -24.45
C LYS A 31 -11.35 -36.61 -25.86
N ASN A 32 -10.34 -37.29 -26.43
CA ASN A 32 -10.37 -38.41 -27.38
C ASN A 32 -10.75 -38.19 -28.86
N SER A 33 -9.76 -38.39 -29.75
CA SER A 33 -9.85 -39.36 -30.86
C SER A 33 -8.47 -39.66 -31.44
N ALA A 34 -8.18 -40.95 -31.64
CA ALA A 34 -6.93 -41.51 -32.14
C ALA A 34 -6.83 -41.47 -33.68
N ALA A 35 -5.60 -41.45 -34.23
CA ALA A 35 -5.05 -42.47 -35.16
C ALA A 35 -3.87 -41.97 -36.07
N SER A 36 -2.69 -42.59 -35.87
CA SER A 36 -1.70 -43.09 -36.86
C SER A 36 -0.87 -42.07 -37.72
N ARG A 37 0.43 -42.24 -38.08
CA ARG A 37 1.38 -43.36 -38.26
C ARG A 37 2.88 -42.95 -38.02
N LEU A 38 3.75 -43.95 -37.82
CA LEU A 38 5.22 -43.99 -37.53
C LEU A 38 6.14 -43.73 -38.79
N PRO A 39 7.49 -43.91 -38.76
CA PRO A 39 8.55 -43.22 -37.98
C PRO A 39 9.81 -42.83 -38.82
N ILE A 40 10.67 -41.88 -38.40
CA ILE A 40 12.08 -41.80 -38.87
C ILE A 40 13.03 -41.42 -37.71
N LYS A 41 14.04 -42.27 -37.49
CA LYS A 41 15.16 -42.10 -36.55
C LYS A 41 16.16 -41.05 -37.04
N LYS A 42 16.60 -40.13 -36.17
CA LYS A 42 17.99 -39.66 -36.10
C LYS A 42 18.40 -39.40 -34.65
N LYS A 43 19.51 -40.01 -34.24
CA LYS A 43 20.20 -39.78 -32.97
C LYS A 43 20.84 -38.39 -32.99
N GLN A 44 20.65 -37.60 -31.94
CA GLN A 44 21.59 -36.54 -31.57
C GLN A 44 21.73 -36.51 -30.05
N VAL A 45 22.99 -36.38 -29.64
CA VAL A 45 23.49 -36.35 -28.26
C VAL A 45 23.01 -35.06 -27.59
N VAL A 46 22.31 -35.18 -26.45
CA VAL A 46 21.93 -34.01 -25.63
C VAL A 46 22.82 -33.99 -24.40
N VAL A 47 23.73 -33.02 -24.37
CA VAL A 47 24.47 -32.59 -23.20
C VAL A 47 23.47 -32.02 -22.21
N SER A 48 23.46 -32.56 -20.98
CA SER A 48 22.63 -32.08 -19.88
C SER A 48 23.17 -30.75 -19.34
N THR A 49 22.73 -29.64 -19.94
CA THR A 49 22.81 -28.33 -19.29
C THR A 49 21.58 -28.15 -18.41
N LYS A 50 21.79 -28.03 -17.08
CA LYS A 50 20.78 -27.54 -16.14
C LYS A 50 20.15 -26.26 -16.72
N PRO A 51 18.82 -26.11 -16.71
CA PRO A 51 18.22 -24.84 -17.07
C PRO A 51 18.66 -23.78 -16.04
N PRO A 52 18.98 -22.55 -16.49
CA PRO A 52 19.22 -21.45 -15.58
C PRO A 52 17.92 -21.20 -14.78
N GLU A 53 18.07 -20.91 -13.49
CA GLU A 53 16.97 -20.46 -12.63
C GLU A 53 16.22 -19.34 -13.35
N GLU A 54 14.94 -19.60 -13.68
CA GLU A 54 14.08 -18.58 -14.26
C GLU A 54 13.87 -17.49 -13.19
N SER A 55 14.49 -16.33 -13.41
CA SER A 55 14.17 -15.13 -12.66
C SER A 55 12.66 -14.89 -12.74
N VAL A 56 12.04 -14.65 -11.59
CA VAL A 56 10.59 -14.43 -11.49
C VAL A 56 10.23 -13.22 -12.35
N LYS A 57 9.66 -13.47 -13.54
CA LYS A 57 9.18 -12.41 -14.42
C LYS A 57 7.90 -11.84 -13.84
N ILE A 58 7.99 -10.67 -13.23
CA ILE A 58 6.83 -9.92 -12.73
C ILE A 58 5.98 -9.53 -13.94
N SER A 59 4.77 -10.06 -14.04
CA SER A 59 3.86 -9.70 -15.13
C SER A 59 3.04 -8.45 -14.76
N LEU A 60 2.55 -7.73 -15.76
CA LEU A 60 1.58 -6.64 -15.60
C LEU A 60 0.24 -7.09 -14.97
N LYS A 61 0.02 -8.40 -14.79
CA LYS A 61 -1.13 -8.94 -14.03
C LYS A 61 -0.84 -9.06 -12.53
N ASP A 62 0.44 -9.12 -12.17
CA ASP A 62 0.89 -9.25 -10.78
C ASP A 62 0.99 -7.88 -10.08
N CYS A 63 1.30 -6.85 -10.88
CA CYS A 63 1.30 -5.47 -10.47
C CYS A 63 0.06 -4.78 -11.07
N LEU A 64 -0.78 -4.24 -10.20
CA LEU A 64 -1.99 -3.47 -10.50
C LEU A 64 -3.27 -4.26 -10.79
N ALA A 65 -4.24 -4.03 -9.91
CA ALA A 65 -5.65 -4.11 -10.27
C ALA A 65 -6.09 -2.99 -11.26
N CYS A 66 -5.16 -2.14 -11.74
CA CYS A 66 -5.32 -1.32 -12.95
C CYS A 66 -4.43 -1.81 -14.09
N SER A 67 -4.95 -2.77 -14.85
CA SER A 67 -4.39 -3.15 -16.15
C SER A 67 -4.08 -1.88 -16.97
N GLY A 68 -2.80 -1.62 -17.27
CA GLY A 68 -2.38 -0.54 -18.18
C GLY A 68 -1.85 0.75 -17.53
N CYS A 69 -1.62 0.82 -16.21
CA CYS A 69 -1.02 2.02 -15.61
C CYS A 69 0.53 2.01 -15.59
N ILE A 70 1.20 0.85 -15.74
CA ILE A 70 2.67 0.72 -15.71
C ILE A 70 3.27 0.82 -17.11
N THR A 71 4.34 1.61 -17.22
CA THR A 71 5.16 1.76 -18.41
C THR A 71 6.29 0.71 -18.45
N SER A 72 6.87 0.45 -19.61
CA SER A 72 8.02 -0.46 -19.73
C SER A 72 9.22 -0.04 -18.86
N ALA A 73 9.43 1.28 -18.69
CA ALA A 73 10.47 1.80 -17.81
C ALA A 73 10.21 1.47 -16.33
N GLU A 74 8.95 1.58 -15.90
CA GLU A 74 8.53 1.21 -14.55
C GLU A 74 8.65 -0.30 -14.30
N THR A 75 8.35 -1.15 -15.28
CA THR A 75 8.61 -2.60 -15.17
C THR A 75 10.09 -2.88 -14.90
N VAL A 76 11.00 -2.21 -15.61
CA VAL A 76 12.45 -2.35 -15.37
C VAL A 76 12.83 -1.86 -13.97
N MET A 77 12.21 -0.79 -13.46
CA MET A 77 12.44 -0.31 -12.09
C MET A 77 11.95 -1.29 -11.03
N LEU A 78 10.85 -1.99 -11.27
CA LEU A 78 10.34 -3.06 -10.41
C LEU A 78 11.32 -4.24 -10.36
N GLU A 79 11.83 -4.66 -11.52
CA GLU A 79 12.76 -5.78 -11.65
C GLU A 79 14.13 -5.49 -11.03
N LYS A 80 14.59 -4.23 -11.05
CA LYS A 80 15.85 -3.82 -10.39
C LYS A 80 15.81 -3.92 -8.88
N GLN A 81 14.63 -3.78 -8.28
CA GLN A 81 14.43 -3.95 -6.83
C GLN A 81 14.21 -5.44 -6.53
N SER A 82 15.25 -6.26 -6.68
CA SER A 82 15.16 -7.71 -6.55
C SER A 82 15.86 -8.25 -5.30
N LEU A 83 15.59 -9.52 -5.01
CA LEU A 83 16.31 -10.26 -3.97
C LEU A 83 17.82 -10.32 -4.26
N ASP A 84 18.22 -10.43 -5.53
CA ASP A 84 19.62 -10.49 -5.93
C ASP A 84 20.36 -9.17 -5.67
N ASP A 85 19.73 -8.01 -5.98
CA ASP A 85 20.31 -6.71 -5.63
C ASP A 85 20.42 -6.59 -4.11
N PHE A 86 19.38 -6.96 -3.36
CA PHE A 86 19.42 -6.95 -1.89
C PHE A 86 20.61 -7.75 -1.32
N VAL A 87 20.79 -9.00 -1.75
CA VAL A 87 21.91 -9.85 -1.32
C VAL A 87 23.26 -9.27 -1.75
N THR A 88 23.34 -8.72 -2.97
CA THR A 88 24.56 -8.07 -3.49
C THR A 88 24.94 -6.84 -2.65
N ARG A 89 23.96 -6.02 -2.22
CA ARG A 89 24.21 -4.84 -1.37
C ARG A 89 24.71 -5.24 -0.01
N ILE A 90 24.14 -6.28 0.59
CA ILE A 90 24.63 -6.85 1.84
C ILE A 90 26.09 -7.32 1.69
N ASN A 91 26.38 -8.11 0.66
CA ASN A 91 27.73 -8.67 0.44
C ASN A 91 28.79 -7.62 0.09
N SER A 92 28.39 -6.44 -0.41
CA SER A 92 29.32 -5.34 -0.70
C SER A 92 29.71 -4.50 0.52
N GLY A 93 29.20 -4.85 1.71
CA GLY A 93 29.53 -4.16 2.97
C GLY A 93 28.75 -2.87 3.20
N LYS A 94 27.70 -2.59 2.42
CA LYS A 94 26.78 -1.47 2.68
C LYS A 94 26.05 -1.68 4.02
N THR A 95 25.77 -0.60 4.74
CA THR A 95 24.95 -0.68 5.95
C THR A 95 23.49 -0.84 5.56
N VAL A 96 22.94 -2.04 5.74
CA VAL A 96 21.55 -2.34 5.37
C VAL A 96 20.63 -2.26 6.59
N ILE A 97 19.50 -1.56 6.43
CA ILE A 97 18.40 -1.52 7.41
C ILE A 97 17.16 -2.06 6.74
N VAL A 98 16.42 -2.95 7.41
CA VAL A 98 15.18 -3.54 6.88
C VAL A 98 13.99 -3.09 7.73
N SER A 99 12.91 -2.63 7.09
CA SER A 99 11.66 -2.31 7.79
C SER A 99 10.52 -3.21 7.29
N VAL A 100 9.91 -3.99 8.18
CA VAL A 100 8.94 -5.03 7.83
C VAL A 100 7.52 -4.56 8.09
N SER A 101 6.62 -4.72 7.11
CA SER A 101 5.21 -4.40 7.30
C SER A 101 4.46 -5.43 8.16
N PRO A 102 3.50 -5.01 8.99
CA PRO A 102 2.62 -5.92 9.73
C PRO A 102 1.87 -6.92 8.82
N GLN A 103 1.49 -6.50 7.62
CA GLN A 103 0.80 -7.34 6.64
C GLN A 103 1.69 -8.47 6.10
N SER A 104 2.97 -8.18 5.86
CA SER A 104 3.96 -9.20 5.48
C SER A 104 4.24 -10.16 6.63
N ARG A 105 4.34 -9.65 7.88
CA ARG A 105 4.48 -10.50 9.08
C ARG A 105 3.29 -11.44 9.24
N ALA A 106 2.06 -10.93 9.12
CA ALA A 106 0.84 -11.74 9.20
C ALA A 106 0.77 -12.82 8.10
N SER A 107 1.20 -12.49 6.87
CA SER A 107 1.22 -13.45 5.76
C SER A 107 2.23 -14.57 5.97
N LEU A 108 3.44 -14.25 6.41
CA LEU A 108 4.45 -15.26 6.77
C LEU A 108 4.02 -16.08 8.00
N ALA A 109 3.39 -15.45 8.98
CA ALA A 109 2.83 -16.12 10.17
C ALA A 109 1.78 -17.17 9.78
N ALA A 110 0.83 -16.79 8.92
CA ALA A 110 -0.16 -17.71 8.38
C ALA A 110 0.48 -18.87 7.58
N PHE A 111 1.51 -18.59 6.79
CA PHE A 111 2.19 -19.60 5.97
C PHE A 111 2.98 -20.61 6.82
N PHE A 112 3.73 -20.15 7.82
CA PHE A 112 4.54 -21.01 8.68
C PHE A 112 3.77 -21.59 9.87
N GLY A 113 2.55 -21.11 10.15
CA GLY A 113 1.79 -21.51 11.33
C GLY A 113 2.44 -21.03 12.62
N LEU A 114 2.91 -19.79 12.64
CA LEU A 114 3.59 -19.13 13.76
C LEU A 114 2.83 -17.86 14.16
N SER A 115 3.08 -17.34 15.36
CA SER A 115 2.60 -16.00 15.72
C SER A 115 3.37 -14.89 14.98
N GLN A 116 2.78 -13.70 14.85
CA GLN A 116 3.46 -12.55 14.27
C GLN A 116 4.74 -12.15 15.02
N SER A 117 4.73 -12.30 16.35
CA SER A 117 5.86 -11.99 17.21
C SER A 117 7.04 -12.96 16.96
N GLN A 118 6.76 -14.26 16.84
CA GLN A 118 7.77 -15.27 16.49
C GLN A 118 8.33 -15.05 15.08
N VAL A 119 7.47 -14.80 14.08
CA VAL A 119 7.91 -14.51 12.71
C VAL A 119 8.82 -13.29 12.70
N PHE A 120 8.49 -12.24 13.44
CA PHE A 120 9.31 -11.04 13.44
C PHE A 120 10.70 -11.30 14.04
N ARG A 121 10.78 -11.98 15.19
CA ARG A 121 12.07 -12.34 15.80
C ARG A 121 12.91 -13.28 14.94
N LYS A 122 12.27 -14.20 14.21
CA LYS A 122 12.93 -15.09 13.24
C LYS A 122 13.41 -14.32 12.01
N LEU A 123 12.60 -13.42 11.45
CA LEU A 123 13.05 -12.53 10.37
C LEU A 123 14.24 -11.67 10.82
N THR A 124 14.20 -11.15 12.05
CA THR A 124 15.34 -10.41 12.61
C THR A 124 16.59 -11.28 12.70
N ALA A 125 16.48 -12.53 13.18
CA ALA A 125 17.60 -13.47 13.22
C ALA A 125 18.16 -13.76 11.82
N LEU A 126 17.28 -14.04 10.85
CA LEU A 126 17.66 -14.32 9.46
C LEU A 126 18.40 -13.13 8.84
N PHE A 127 17.81 -11.94 8.87
CA PHE A 127 18.43 -10.76 8.28
C PHE A 127 19.74 -10.37 8.98
N LYS A 128 19.81 -10.46 10.30
CA LYS A 128 21.05 -10.19 11.05
C LYS A 128 22.16 -11.19 10.71
N SER A 129 21.83 -12.48 10.54
CA SER A 129 22.80 -13.49 10.11
C SER A 129 23.35 -13.25 8.70
N MET A 130 22.62 -12.51 7.87
CA MET A 130 23.09 -12.06 6.55
C MET A 130 23.97 -10.80 6.63
N GLY A 131 23.94 -10.05 7.74
CA GLY A 131 24.70 -8.80 7.90
C GLY A 131 23.84 -7.53 7.92
N VAL A 132 22.50 -7.64 7.98
CA VAL A 132 21.62 -6.49 8.17
C VAL A 132 21.87 -5.85 9.53
N LYS A 133 22.04 -4.52 9.56
CA LYS A 133 22.39 -3.76 10.76
C LYS A 133 21.23 -3.66 11.75
N ALA A 134 20.02 -3.42 11.25
CA ALA A 134 18.80 -3.28 12.07
C ALA A 134 17.55 -3.71 11.31
N VAL A 135 16.57 -4.26 12.03
CA VAL A 135 15.26 -4.68 11.51
C VAL A 135 14.13 -4.02 12.32
N TYR A 136 13.34 -3.17 11.67
CA TYR A 136 12.27 -2.38 12.30
C TYR A 136 10.87 -2.76 11.81
N ASP A 137 9.85 -2.21 12.48
CA ASP A 137 8.43 -2.41 12.17
C ASP A 137 7.79 -1.13 11.64
N THR A 138 7.08 -1.20 10.52
CA THR A 138 6.42 -0.01 9.94
C THR A 138 5.14 0.40 10.69
N SER A 139 4.76 -0.27 11.78
CA SER A 139 3.68 0.19 12.67
C SER A 139 4.00 1.54 13.32
N SER A 140 5.26 1.78 13.69
CA SER A 140 5.67 3.05 14.33
C SER A 140 5.51 4.24 13.38
N SER A 141 5.91 4.07 12.12
CA SER A 141 5.73 5.08 11.08
C SER A 141 4.29 5.22 10.62
N ARG A 142 3.49 4.15 10.73
CA ARG A 142 2.04 4.22 10.53
C ARG A 142 1.37 5.11 11.57
N ASP A 143 1.78 5.01 12.82
CA ASP A 143 1.22 5.86 13.88
C ASP A 143 1.50 7.34 13.62
N LEU A 144 2.71 7.69 13.19
CA LEU A 144 3.04 9.05 12.73
C LEU A 144 2.16 9.49 11.54
N ALA A 145 2.01 8.65 10.52
CA ALA A 145 1.16 8.95 9.37
C ALA A 145 -0.31 9.14 9.77
N LEU A 146 -0.80 8.39 10.75
CA LEU A 146 -2.17 8.53 11.27
C LEU A 146 -2.36 9.83 12.06
N ILE A 147 -1.37 10.21 12.87
CA ILE A 147 -1.38 11.48 13.62
C ILE A 147 -1.44 12.66 12.64
N GLU A 148 -0.58 12.68 11.61
CA GLU A 148 -0.62 13.73 10.59
C GLU A 148 -1.91 13.71 9.78
N ALA A 149 -2.45 12.52 9.45
CA ALA A 149 -3.71 12.42 8.71
C ALA A 149 -4.90 12.94 9.53
N CYS A 150 -4.90 12.69 10.85
CA CYS A 150 -5.87 13.30 11.77
C CYS A 150 -5.76 14.83 11.75
N ASN A 151 -4.55 15.36 11.85
CA ASN A 151 -4.31 16.80 11.85
C ASN A 151 -4.72 17.46 10.51
N GLU A 152 -4.35 16.85 9.38
CA GLU A 152 -4.74 17.32 8.03
C GLU A 152 -6.26 17.31 7.86
N PHE A 153 -6.94 16.23 8.29
CA PHE A 153 -8.39 16.13 8.20
C PHE A 153 -9.09 17.24 9.00
N ILE A 154 -8.71 17.43 10.28
CA ILE A 154 -9.28 18.50 11.12
C ILE A 154 -9.07 19.87 10.49
N SER A 155 -7.87 20.14 9.97
CA SER A 155 -7.53 21.41 9.35
C SER A 155 -8.40 21.67 8.12
N ARG A 156 -8.49 20.69 7.20
CA ARG A 156 -9.33 20.79 6.00
C ARG A 156 -10.82 20.90 6.34
N TYR A 157 -11.30 20.14 7.33
CA TYR A 157 -12.69 20.20 7.78
C TYR A 157 -13.04 21.58 8.33
N LYS A 158 -12.22 22.15 9.23
CA LYS A 158 -12.46 23.48 9.80
C LYS A 158 -12.46 24.55 8.72
N LEU A 159 -11.52 24.49 7.78
CA LEU A 159 -11.47 25.43 6.65
C LEU A 159 -12.71 25.31 5.74
N SER A 160 -13.20 24.09 5.50
CA SER A 160 -14.42 23.89 4.69
C SER A 160 -15.69 24.44 5.36
N GLN A 161 -15.69 24.66 6.69
CA GLN A 161 -16.80 25.32 7.38
C GLN A 161 -16.72 26.86 7.29
N LEU A 162 -15.53 27.41 7.08
CA LEU A 162 -15.29 28.86 7.06
C LEU A 162 -15.41 29.48 5.67
N SER A 163 -15.08 28.72 4.62
CA SER A 163 -15.07 29.23 3.24
C SER A 163 -16.33 28.82 2.47
N SER A 164 -17.10 29.81 2.01
CA SER A 164 -18.21 29.63 1.05
C SER A 164 -17.71 29.21 -0.34
N ASP A 165 -16.45 29.56 -0.67
CA ASP A 165 -15.80 29.26 -1.94
C ASP A 165 -14.80 28.10 -1.81
N LYS A 166 -14.87 27.17 -2.78
CA LYS A 166 -14.02 25.98 -2.87
C LYS A 166 -12.62 26.34 -3.38
N GLU A 167 -11.76 26.84 -2.50
CA GLU A 167 -10.33 26.94 -2.83
C GLU A 167 -9.64 25.57 -2.94
N VAL A 168 -8.60 25.52 -3.77
CA VAL A 168 -7.79 24.33 -4.09
C VAL A 168 -6.86 24.05 -2.91
N GLY A 169 -7.42 23.49 -1.83
CA GLY A 169 -6.73 23.22 -0.56
C GLY A 169 -7.67 23.01 0.63
N THR A 170 -8.95 23.41 0.49
CA THR A 170 -10.03 23.24 1.47
C THR A 170 -10.99 22.10 1.09
N SER A 171 -10.62 21.29 0.11
CA SER A 171 -11.55 20.42 -0.60
C SER A 171 -11.81 19.10 0.15
N LEU A 172 -13.06 18.90 0.56
CA LEU A 172 -13.61 17.62 1.03
C LEU A 172 -14.31 16.87 -0.12
N PRO A 173 -14.23 15.54 -0.20
CA PRO A 173 -13.64 14.61 0.78
C PRO A 173 -12.10 14.63 0.81
N VAL A 174 -11.50 14.30 1.95
CA VAL A 174 -10.10 13.87 2.00
C VAL A 174 -10.01 12.40 1.59
N LEU A 175 -9.20 12.10 0.58
CA LEU A 175 -8.92 10.75 0.08
C LEU A 175 -7.57 10.30 0.62
N SER A 176 -7.52 9.18 1.34
CA SER A 176 -6.25 8.65 1.87
C SER A 176 -5.24 8.36 0.76
N SER A 177 -3.96 8.52 1.05
CA SER A 177 -2.86 8.45 0.09
C SER A 177 -1.93 7.25 0.23
N ALA A 178 -2.08 6.44 1.28
CA ALA A 178 -1.13 5.38 1.61
C ALA A 178 -1.03 4.24 0.56
N CYS A 179 -2.02 4.13 -0.33
CA CYS A 179 -2.09 3.12 -1.38
C CYS A 179 -1.45 3.65 -2.70
N PRO A 180 -0.24 3.19 -3.08
CA PRO A 180 0.43 3.65 -4.29
C PRO A 180 -0.33 3.31 -5.58
N GLY A 181 -1.02 2.17 -5.67
CA GLY A 181 -1.85 1.85 -6.83
C GLY A 181 -2.98 2.86 -7.07
N TRP A 182 -3.55 3.41 -5.99
CA TRP A 182 -4.50 4.53 -6.07
C TRP A 182 -3.83 5.81 -6.56
N ILE A 183 -2.68 6.16 -5.98
CA ILE A 183 -1.93 7.36 -6.37
C ILE A 183 -1.54 7.31 -7.85
N CYS A 184 -0.99 6.18 -8.33
CA CYS A 184 -0.65 6.00 -9.73
C CYS A 184 -1.86 6.18 -10.65
N TYR A 185 -3.02 5.63 -10.28
CA TYR A 185 -4.25 5.81 -11.06
C TYR A 185 -4.70 7.28 -11.08
N ALA A 186 -4.66 7.95 -9.93
CA ALA A 186 -5.03 9.35 -9.81
C ALA A 186 -4.15 10.26 -10.67
N GLU A 187 -2.83 10.14 -10.57
CA GLU A 187 -1.87 10.97 -11.29
C GLU A 187 -1.88 10.71 -12.81
N LYS A 188 -2.01 9.45 -13.24
CA LYS A 188 -1.92 9.07 -14.66
C LYS A 188 -3.23 9.13 -15.43
N THR A 189 -4.36 8.98 -14.75
CA THR A 189 -5.67 8.82 -15.40
C THR A 189 -6.66 9.92 -15.06
N LEU A 190 -6.65 10.41 -13.81
CA LEU A 190 -7.67 11.34 -13.34
C LEU A 190 -7.20 12.80 -13.41
N GLY A 191 -5.93 13.06 -13.08
CA GLY A 191 -5.33 14.39 -13.18
C GLY A 191 -5.92 15.41 -12.20
N SER A 192 -5.87 16.68 -12.58
CA SER A 192 -6.01 17.82 -11.66
C SER A 192 -7.31 17.91 -10.88
N TYR A 193 -8.41 17.29 -11.33
CA TYR A 193 -9.69 17.40 -10.61
C TYR A 193 -9.74 16.55 -9.33
N ILE A 194 -8.93 15.49 -9.23
CA ILE A 194 -8.97 14.58 -8.08
C ILE A 194 -7.82 14.82 -7.11
N LEU A 195 -6.64 15.22 -7.61
CA LEU A 195 -5.43 15.37 -6.80
C LEU A 195 -5.58 16.31 -5.60
N PRO A 196 -6.32 17.44 -5.67
CA PRO A 196 -6.52 18.32 -4.50
C PRO A 196 -7.23 17.64 -3.32
N TYR A 197 -8.03 16.60 -3.59
CA TYR A 197 -8.73 15.83 -2.55
C TYR A 197 -7.83 14.79 -1.88
N ILE A 198 -6.66 14.48 -2.44
CA ILE A 198 -5.75 13.48 -1.86
C ILE A 198 -5.03 14.08 -0.65
N SER A 199 -4.96 13.29 0.43
CA SER A 199 -4.17 13.58 1.62
C SER A 199 -2.71 13.75 1.26
N SER A 200 -2.09 14.82 1.72
CA SER A 200 -0.66 15.08 1.48
C SER A 200 0.26 14.23 2.34
N VAL A 201 -0.27 13.51 3.34
CA VAL A 201 0.53 12.69 4.24
C VAL A 201 1.19 11.53 3.49
N LYS A 202 2.48 11.32 3.71
CA LYS A 202 3.26 10.22 3.16
C LYS A 202 2.73 8.87 3.68
N SER A 203 2.94 7.81 2.90
CA SER A 203 2.60 6.46 3.38
C SER A 203 3.55 6.00 4.49
N PRO A 204 3.17 5.00 5.31
CA PRO A 204 4.03 4.48 6.38
C PRO A 204 5.41 4.00 5.89
N GLN A 205 5.52 3.54 4.63
CA GLN A 205 6.80 3.18 4.01
C GLN A 205 7.72 4.40 3.90
N GLN A 206 7.21 5.51 3.39
CA GLN A 206 8.01 6.71 3.17
C GLN A 206 8.25 7.44 4.49
N VAL A 207 7.29 7.42 5.42
CA VAL A 207 7.49 7.94 6.77
C VAL A 207 8.63 7.22 7.50
N ILE A 208 8.74 5.89 7.40
CA ILE A 208 9.88 5.19 8.02
C ILE A 208 11.20 5.46 7.30
N GLY A 209 11.19 5.60 5.97
CA GLY A 209 12.37 6.00 5.20
C GLY A 209 12.89 7.38 5.61
N ALA A 210 11.98 8.35 5.71
CA ALA A 210 12.28 9.70 6.20
C ALA A 210 12.81 9.66 7.64
N ALA A 211 12.14 8.96 8.55
CA ALA A 211 12.58 8.84 9.95
C ALA A 211 13.99 8.24 10.06
N ILE A 212 14.28 7.20 9.27
CA ILE A 212 15.60 6.59 9.26
C ILE A 212 16.64 7.59 8.76
N LYS A 213 16.50 8.09 7.53
CA LYS A 213 17.58 8.80 6.84
C LYS A 213 17.69 10.29 7.16
N HIS A 214 16.65 10.93 7.71
CA HIS A 214 16.72 12.33 8.13
C HIS A 214 16.99 12.52 9.62
N HIS A 215 16.77 11.50 10.47
CA HIS A 215 16.87 11.66 11.91
C HIS A 215 17.62 10.52 12.61
N MET A 216 17.24 9.27 12.37
CA MET A 216 17.77 8.16 13.15
C MET A 216 19.20 7.75 12.77
N VAL A 217 19.66 8.05 11.55
CA VAL A 217 21.04 7.78 11.13
C VAL A 217 22.08 8.43 12.04
N GLU A 218 21.83 9.64 12.54
CA GLU A 218 22.73 10.31 13.48
C GLU A 218 22.83 9.55 14.81
N LYS A 219 21.69 9.10 15.35
CA LYS A 219 21.63 8.26 16.54
C LYS A 219 22.31 6.90 16.37
N LEU A 220 22.47 6.43 15.13
CA LEU A 220 23.17 5.19 14.78
C LEU A 220 24.66 5.42 14.44
N GLY A 221 25.15 6.67 14.45
CA GLY A 221 26.51 7.01 14.05
C GLY A 221 26.78 6.79 12.56
N LEU A 222 25.74 6.94 11.72
CA LEU A 222 25.78 6.70 10.28
C LEU A 222 25.47 7.98 9.50
N LYS A 223 25.87 8.04 8.23
CA LYS A 223 25.42 9.07 7.30
C LYS A 223 24.27 8.55 6.44
N PRO A 224 23.35 9.43 5.97
CA PRO A 224 22.21 9.01 5.14
C PRO A 224 22.60 8.22 3.89
N TYR A 225 23.68 8.60 3.21
CA TYR A 225 24.14 7.96 1.96
C TYR A 225 24.86 6.61 2.17
N ASP A 226 25.25 6.29 3.40
CA ASP A 226 25.85 4.99 3.75
C ASP A 226 24.80 3.91 4.02
N VAL A 227 23.55 4.32 4.27
CA VAL A 227 22.44 3.44 4.57
C VAL A 227 21.70 3.03 3.31
N TYR A 228 21.61 1.73 3.09
CA TYR A 228 20.70 1.11 2.12
C TYR A 228 19.47 0.58 2.90
N HIS A 229 18.39 1.34 2.84
CA HIS A 229 17.14 1.06 3.53
C HIS A 229 16.19 0.27 2.61
N VAL A 230 15.78 -0.89 3.11
CA VAL A 230 14.92 -1.85 2.41
C VAL A 230 13.63 -1.99 3.18
N THR A 231 12.50 -2.03 2.50
CA THR A 231 11.22 -2.34 3.15
C THR A 231 10.63 -3.66 2.67
N VAL A 232 9.93 -4.38 3.55
CA VAL A 232 9.21 -5.61 3.22
C VAL A 232 7.72 -5.33 3.21
N MET A 233 7.09 -5.43 2.04
CA MET A 233 5.74 -4.94 1.79
C MET A 233 4.84 -5.99 1.12
N PRO A 234 3.51 -5.93 1.33
CA PRO A 234 2.57 -6.88 0.73
C PRO A 234 2.23 -6.54 -0.74
N CYS A 235 2.95 -5.62 -1.38
CA CYS A 235 2.50 -4.97 -2.61
C CYS A 235 3.67 -4.60 -3.54
N TYR A 236 3.54 -4.88 -4.84
CA TYR A 236 4.51 -4.46 -5.84
C TYR A 236 4.49 -2.95 -6.10
N ASP A 237 3.33 -2.29 -6.03
CA ASP A 237 3.23 -0.84 -6.24
C ASP A 237 4.06 -0.03 -5.24
N LYS A 238 4.42 -0.62 -4.08
CA LYS A 238 5.34 -0.01 -3.12
C LYS A 238 6.77 0.14 -3.66
N LYS A 239 7.20 -0.72 -4.58
CA LYS A 239 8.45 -0.55 -5.33
C LYS A 239 8.40 0.69 -6.24
N LEU A 240 7.24 0.99 -6.85
CA LEU A 240 7.04 2.22 -7.63
C LEU A 240 7.04 3.46 -6.74
N GLU A 241 6.44 3.36 -5.56
CA GLU A 241 6.46 4.45 -4.58
C GLU A 241 7.88 4.78 -4.13
N ALA A 242 8.73 3.77 -3.89
CA ALA A 242 10.11 3.96 -3.46
C ALA A 242 10.98 4.74 -4.45
N VAL A 243 10.70 4.63 -5.75
CA VAL A 243 11.50 5.26 -6.82
C VAL A 243 10.98 6.62 -7.26
N ARG A 244 9.99 7.19 -6.58
CA ARG A 244 9.50 8.54 -6.89
C ARG A 244 10.58 9.57 -6.60
N GLY A 245 10.76 10.51 -7.53
CA GLY A 245 11.69 11.64 -7.37
C GLY A 245 11.35 12.53 -6.16
N ASP A 246 10.08 12.55 -5.74
CA ASP A 246 9.61 13.27 -4.53
C ASP A 246 10.28 12.80 -3.23
N PHE A 247 10.86 11.58 -3.22
CA PHE A 247 11.50 10.97 -2.06
C PHE A 247 13.02 10.85 -2.21
N VAL A 248 13.60 11.71 -3.06
CA VAL A 248 15.04 11.89 -3.24
C VAL A 248 15.44 13.25 -2.70
N PHE A 249 16.50 13.29 -1.89
CA PHE A 249 17.07 14.52 -1.34
C PHE A 249 18.59 14.52 -1.48
N SER A 250 19.21 15.69 -1.37
CA SER A 250 20.66 15.84 -1.48
C SER A 250 21.30 16.05 -0.10
N VAL A 251 22.39 15.33 0.17
CA VAL A 251 23.26 15.50 1.35
C VAL A 251 24.71 15.45 0.88
N GLU A 252 25.49 16.49 1.20
CA GLU A 252 26.90 16.57 0.76
C GLU A 252 27.06 16.34 -0.75
N GLU A 253 26.19 16.96 -1.58
CA GLU A 253 26.15 16.82 -3.05
C GLU A 253 25.83 15.40 -3.57
N LYS A 254 25.46 14.46 -2.69
CA LYS A 254 25.03 13.12 -3.05
C LYS A 254 23.52 13.00 -3.00
N GLU A 255 22.93 12.38 -4.02
CA GLU A 255 21.52 12.02 -4.01
C GLU A 255 21.27 10.83 -3.08
N VAL A 256 20.24 10.95 -2.25
CA VAL A 256 19.82 9.95 -1.26
C VAL A 256 18.32 9.74 -1.40
N THR A 257 17.91 8.50 -1.61
CA THR A 257 16.50 8.07 -1.60
C THR A 257 16.07 7.74 -0.17
N GLU A 258 14.86 8.08 0.26
CA GLU A 258 14.35 7.72 1.60
C GLU A 258 14.21 6.19 1.77
N VAL A 259 13.80 5.49 0.71
CA VAL A 259 13.71 4.04 0.62
C VAL A 259 14.43 3.59 -0.64
N ASP A 260 15.48 2.78 -0.50
CA ASP A 260 16.31 2.36 -1.64
C ASP A 260 15.70 1.19 -2.41
N SER A 261 15.03 0.28 -1.71
CA SER A 261 14.45 -0.91 -2.31
C SER A 261 13.27 -1.45 -1.52
N VAL A 262 12.38 -2.16 -2.19
CA VAL A 262 11.26 -2.86 -1.58
C VAL A 262 11.31 -4.33 -1.99
N LEU A 263 11.28 -5.20 -1.01
CA LEU A 263 11.03 -6.63 -1.17
C LEU A 263 9.57 -6.92 -0.88
N THR A 264 8.96 -7.78 -1.67
CA THR A 264 7.61 -8.27 -1.39
C THR A 264 7.63 -9.39 -0.36
N THR A 265 6.48 -9.66 0.26
CA THR A 265 6.32 -10.82 1.15
C THR A 265 6.70 -12.13 0.44
N GLY A 266 6.32 -12.28 -0.84
CA GLY A 266 6.70 -13.43 -1.67
C GLY A 266 8.21 -13.55 -1.85
N GLU A 267 8.91 -12.45 -2.18
CA GLU A 267 10.38 -12.47 -2.33
C GLU A 267 11.11 -12.82 -1.03
N VAL A 268 10.57 -12.41 0.13
CA VAL A 268 11.12 -12.83 1.44
C VAL A 268 10.86 -14.31 1.70
N LEU A 269 9.72 -14.87 1.26
CA LEU A 269 9.48 -16.31 1.33
C LEU A 269 10.49 -17.07 0.45
N ASP A 270 10.75 -16.59 -0.76
CA ASP A 270 11.75 -17.18 -1.67
C ASP A 270 13.16 -17.11 -1.07
N LEU A 271 13.52 -16.02 -0.37
CA LEU A 271 14.76 -15.92 0.38
C LEU A 271 14.87 -16.98 1.47
N ILE A 272 13.81 -17.15 2.27
CA ILE A 272 13.78 -18.15 3.35
C ILE A 272 13.99 -19.56 2.77
N GLN A 273 13.30 -19.88 1.67
CA GLN A 273 13.38 -21.18 1.02
C GLN A 273 14.76 -21.43 0.37
N SER A 274 15.32 -20.43 -0.31
CA SER A 274 16.64 -20.56 -0.97
C SER A 274 17.79 -20.76 0.01
N LYS A 275 17.70 -20.19 1.21
CA LYS A 275 18.70 -20.40 2.27
C LYS A 275 18.67 -21.81 2.89
N SER A 276 17.69 -22.65 2.53
CA SER A 276 17.51 -23.99 3.11
C SER A 276 17.46 -23.99 4.65
N VAL A 277 16.97 -22.89 5.23
CA VAL A 277 16.78 -22.74 6.68
C VAL A 277 15.41 -23.28 7.04
N ASP A 278 15.33 -24.16 8.04
CA ASP A 278 14.05 -24.49 8.65
C ASP A 278 13.59 -23.31 9.52
N PHE A 279 12.86 -22.39 8.89
CA PHE A 279 12.39 -21.17 9.52
C PHE A 279 11.56 -21.42 10.77
N LYS A 280 10.81 -22.54 10.83
CA LYS A 280 9.97 -22.85 12.00
C LYS A 280 10.83 -23.15 13.22
N THR A 281 11.92 -23.89 13.05
CA THR A 281 12.78 -24.33 14.15
C THR A 281 13.98 -23.42 14.42
N MET A 282 14.27 -22.48 13.51
CA MET A 282 15.34 -21.49 13.68
C MET A 282 15.23 -20.71 14.99
N GLU A 283 16.36 -20.42 15.64
CA GLU A 283 16.40 -19.59 16.84
C GLU A 283 15.90 -18.15 16.59
N GLU A 284 15.27 -17.58 17.61
CA GLU A 284 14.72 -16.23 17.60
C GLU A 284 15.77 -15.21 18.09
N SER A 285 15.84 -14.04 17.45
CA SER A 285 16.67 -12.92 17.94
C SER A 285 15.80 -11.83 18.57
N PRO A 286 16.34 -11.09 19.56
CA PRO A 286 15.68 -9.89 20.09
C PRO A 286 15.39 -8.87 18.98
N LEU A 287 14.26 -8.18 19.08
CA LEU A 287 13.86 -7.12 18.14
C LEU A 287 14.67 -5.85 18.37
N ASP A 288 15.04 -5.15 17.29
CA ASP A 288 15.59 -3.79 17.39
C ASP A 288 14.46 -2.83 17.78
N ARG A 289 14.59 -2.13 18.91
CA ARG A 289 13.45 -1.43 19.55
C ARG A 289 13.25 0.02 19.12
N LEU A 290 14.23 0.66 18.48
CA LEU A 290 14.21 2.11 18.21
C LEU A 290 12.99 2.58 17.41
N LEU A 291 12.56 1.80 16.41
CA LEU A 291 11.39 2.09 15.57
C LEU A 291 10.41 0.92 15.52
N THR A 292 10.36 0.11 16.58
CA THR A 292 9.52 -1.09 16.64
C THR A 292 8.47 -0.97 17.73
N ASN A 293 7.19 -1.09 17.36
CA ASN A 293 6.08 -1.05 18.30
C ASN A 293 5.99 -2.37 19.10
N VAL A 294 6.84 -2.46 20.12
CA VAL A 294 6.87 -3.59 21.04
C VAL A 294 6.94 -3.07 22.47
N ASP A 295 6.06 -3.57 23.33
CA ASP A 295 6.05 -3.23 24.76
C ASP A 295 7.21 -3.90 25.50
N ASP A 296 7.45 -3.54 26.77
CA ASP A 296 8.54 -4.09 27.57
C ASP A 296 8.45 -5.63 27.75
N GLY A 297 7.25 -6.20 27.63
CA GLY A 297 7.00 -7.65 27.65
C GLY A 297 7.27 -8.36 26.33
N GLY A 298 7.57 -7.64 25.24
CA GLY A 298 7.79 -8.23 23.92
C GLY A 298 6.52 -8.40 23.07
N HIS A 299 5.38 -7.84 23.50
CA HIS A 299 4.13 -7.89 22.77
C HIS A 299 4.04 -6.75 21.75
N LEU A 300 3.51 -7.08 20.58
CA LEU A 300 3.31 -6.12 19.50
C LEU A 300 2.08 -5.27 19.79
N TYR A 301 2.13 -4.01 19.37
CA TYR A 301 0.96 -3.13 19.41
C TYR A 301 0.83 -2.30 18.13
N GLY A 302 -0.39 -1.90 17.81
CA GLY A 302 -0.68 -1.09 16.63
C GLY A 302 -2.16 -0.78 16.51
N VAL A 303 -2.58 -0.34 15.33
CA VAL A 303 -3.98 -0.02 15.07
C VAL A 303 -4.77 -1.18 14.47
N SER A 304 -6.08 -1.14 14.68
CA SER A 304 -7.03 -2.01 14.00
C SER A 304 -7.03 -1.80 12.48
N GLY A 305 -7.31 -2.86 11.72
CA GLY A 305 -7.49 -2.82 10.28
C GLY A 305 -6.23 -3.18 9.47
N GLY A 306 -6.33 -4.23 8.67
CA GLY A 306 -5.25 -4.75 7.82
C GLY A 306 -4.77 -3.78 6.72
N SER A 307 -5.44 -2.64 6.54
CA SER A 307 -5.18 -1.61 5.53
C SER A 307 -4.77 -0.27 6.13
N GLY A 308 -4.34 -0.23 7.39
CA GLY A 308 -3.75 0.96 8.00
C GLY A 308 -4.68 1.74 8.93
N GLY A 309 -5.98 1.44 8.96
CA GLY A 309 -6.89 1.95 10.00
C GLY A 309 -7.13 3.46 9.96
N TYR A 310 -6.99 4.09 8.79
CA TYR A 310 -7.10 5.54 8.64
C TYR A 310 -8.52 6.03 8.92
N ALA A 311 -9.54 5.41 8.31
CA ALA A 311 -10.91 5.84 8.51
C ALA A 311 -11.32 5.71 9.98
N GLU A 312 -10.98 4.60 10.65
CA GLU A 312 -11.31 4.40 12.06
C GLU A 312 -10.60 5.42 12.96
N THR A 313 -9.29 5.57 12.81
CA THR A 313 -8.50 6.47 13.66
C THR A 313 -8.93 7.93 13.50
N ILE A 314 -9.07 8.40 12.25
CA ILE A 314 -9.46 9.77 11.96
C ILE A 314 -10.91 10.03 12.41
N PHE A 315 -11.82 9.06 12.23
CA PHE A 315 -13.21 9.22 12.64
C PHE A 315 -13.34 9.38 14.15
N ARG A 316 -12.65 8.54 14.95
CA ARG A 316 -12.63 8.68 16.41
C ARG A 316 -12.02 10.01 16.84
N TYR A 317 -10.89 10.38 16.24
CA TYR A 317 -10.24 11.65 16.55
C TYR A 317 -11.12 12.85 16.21
N ALA A 318 -11.77 12.84 15.05
CA ALA A 318 -12.68 13.88 14.60
C ALA A 318 -13.95 13.99 15.45
N ALA A 319 -14.56 12.86 15.81
CA ALA A 319 -15.71 12.82 16.70
C ALA A 319 -15.42 13.52 18.03
N ARG A 320 -14.25 13.23 18.62
CA ARG A 320 -13.81 13.87 19.86
C ARG A 320 -13.47 15.35 19.65
N ALA A 321 -12.62 15.66 18.68
CA ALA A 321 -12.05 17.00 18.50
C ALA A 321 -13.04 18.04 17.95
N LEU A 322 -14.04 17.61 17.17
CA LEU A 322 -15.01 18.52 16.54
C LEU A 322 -16.37 18.53 17.23
N PHE A 323 -16.78 17.40 17.84
CA PHE A 323 -18.13 17.23 18.38
C PHE A 323 -18.17 16.82 19.85
N ASN A 324 -17.01 16.73 20.52
CA ASN A 324 -16.89 16.29 21.90
C ASN A 324 -17.59 14.94 22.16
N ARG A 325 -17.49 14.02 21.18
CA ARG A 325 -18.03 12.66 21.25
C ARG A 325 -16.88 11.65 21.33
N GLU A 326 -16.82 10.95 22.46
CA GLU A 326 -15.95 9.80 22.63
C GLU A 326 -16.64 8.55 22.11
N ILE A 327 -15.92 7.74 21.34
CA ILE A 327 -16.44 6.51 20.74
C ILE A 327 -15.63 5.35 21.30
N GLU A 328 -16.30 4.52 22.09
CA GLU A 328 -15.75 3.29 22.66
C GLU A 328 -16.16 2.07 21.82
N GLY A 329 -15.40 0.98 21.96
CA GLY A 329 -15.68 -0.27 21.25
C GLY A 329 -15.53 -0.16 19.72
N PRO A 330 -15.91 -1.20 18.96
CA PRO A 330 -15.76 -1.24 17.51
C PRO A 330 -16.69 -0.23 16.79
N LEU A 331 -16.23 0.33 15.67
CA LEU A 331 -17.08 1.16 14.82
C LEU A 331 -18.06 0.29 14.00
N ASP A 332 -19.33 0.69 13.96
CA ASP A 332 -20.36 0.05 13.14
C ASP A 332 -20.25 0.51 11.67
N PHE A 333 -19.36 -0.15 10.93
CA PHE A 333 -19.21 0.04 9.49
C PHE A 333 -20.31 -0.71 8.73
N LYS A 334 -21.27 0.03 8.17
CA LYS A 334 -22.37 -0.50 7.37
C LYS A 334 -21.88 -0.87 5.97
N ILE A 335 -22.17 -2.10 5.55
CA ILE A 335 -21.89 -2.58 4.19
C ILE A 335 -22.89 -1.93 3.23
N LEU A 336 -22.39 -1.30 2.16
CA LEU A 336 -23.24 -0.69 1.14
C LEU A 336 -23.50 -1.63 -0.02
N ARG A 337 -22.48 -1.85 -0.86
CA ARG A 337 -22.60 -2.64 -2.10
C ARG A 337 -21.98 -4.03 -1.96
N ASN A 338 -20.88 -4.11 -1.24
CA ASN A 338 -20.07 -5.30 -1.01
C ASN A 338 -19.17 -5.05 0.22
N SER A 339 -18.49 -6.09 0.70
CA SER A 339 -17.58 -6.02 1.84
C SER A 339 -16.46 -4.98 1.69
N ASP A 340 -16.11 -4.63 0.46
CA ASP A 340 -15.07 -3.66 0.11
C ASP A 340 -15.58 -2.21 0.01
N PHE A 341 -16.88 -1.98 0.23
CA PHE A 341 -17.44 -0.64 0.32
C PHE A 341 -18.34 -0.51 1.55
N ARG A 342 -17.78 0.08 2.60
CA ARG A 342 -18.43 0.28 3.88
C ARG A 342 -18.45 1.76 4.26
N GLU A 343 -19.44 2.19 5.04
CA GLU A 343 -19.52 3.55 5.57
C GLU A 343 -19.78 3.58 7.07
N VAL A 344 -19.38 4.66 7.71
CA VAL A 344 -19.69 4.96 9.11
C VAL A 344 -20.17 6.41 9.21
N THR A 345 -21.17 6.65 10.05
CA THR A 345 -21.77 7.97 10.24
C THR A 345 -21.81 8.31 11.72
N LEU A 346 -21.41 9.53 12.07
CA LEU A 346 -21.61 10.09 13.39
C LEU A 346 -22.88 10.93 13.37
N GLU A 347 -23.81 10.61 14.26
CA GLU A 347 -25.01 11.41 14.50
C GLU A 347 -24.90 12.18 15.81
N VAL A 348 -25.19 13.47 15.77
CA VAL A 348 -25.29 14.34 16.95
C VAL A 348 -26.65 15.01 16.90
N GLU A 349 -27.45 14.85 17.96
CA GLU A 349 -28.81 15.40 18.05
C GLU A 349 -29.71 14.97 16.86
N GLY A 350 -29.56 13.72 16.42
CA GLY A 350 -30.32 13.15 15.30
C GLY A 350 -29.93 13.68 13.92
N ARG A 351 -28.81 14.40 13.80
CA ARG A 351 -28.29 14.89 12.51
C ARG A 351 -26.96 14.21 12.18
N PRO A 352 -26.75 13.75 10.94
CA PRO A 352 -25.46 13.24 10.50
C PRO A 352 -24.46 14.40 10.40
N VAL A 353 -23.38 14.34 11.19
CA VAL A 353 -22.35 15.40 11.24
C VAL A 353 -21.00 14.98 10.66
N LEU A 354 -20.72 13.67 10.62
CA LEU A 354 -19.58 13.08 9.91
C LEU A 354 -20.03 11.83 9.18
N LYS A 355 -19.57 11.65 7.94
CA LYS A 355 -19.80 10.48 7.11
C LYS A 355 -18.49 10.07 6.44
N PHE A 356 -17.99 8.90 6.80
CA PHE A 356 -16.71 8.37 6.31
C PHE A 356 -16.95 7.08 5.54
N ALA A 357 -16.05 6.74 4.62
CA ALA A 357 -16.12 5.48 3.86
C ALA A 357 -14.79 4.73 3.79
N LEU A 358 -14.89 3.40 3.77
CA LEU A 358 -13.86 2.50 3.28
C LEU A 358 -14.21 2.14 1.84
N CYS A 359 -13.32 2.45 0.89
CA CYS A 359 -13.52 2.20 -0.53
C CYS A 359 -12.34 1.39 -1.09
N TYR A 360 -12.48 0.08 -1.09
CA TYR A 360 -11.47 -0.85 -1.57
C TYR A 360 -11.84 -1.43 -2.94
N GLY A 361 -10.83 -1.68 -3.78
CA GLY A 361 -11.01 -2.20 -5.14
C GLY A 361 -11.35 -1.12 -6.17
N PHE A 362 -10.73 -1.22 -7.35
CA PHE A 362 -10.93 -0.25 -8.46
C PHE A 362 -12.39 -0.05 -8.89
N ARG A 363 -13.20 -1.10 -8.86
CA ARG A 363 -14.62 -1.00 -9.22
C ARG A 363 -15.39 -0.04 -8.30
N ASN A 364 -15.10 -0.06 -7.00
CA ASN A 364 -15.73 0.84 -6.03
C ASN A 364 -15.14 2.25 -6.20
N LEU A 365 -13.81 2.34 -6.37
CA LEU A 365 -13.07 3.59 -6.55
C LEU A 365 -13.57 4.42 -7.73
N GLN A 366 -13.82 3.79 -8.89
CA GLN A 366 -14.37 4.49 -10.05
C GLN A 366 -15.71 5.20 -9.75
N ASN A 367 -16.55 4.63 -8.88
CA ASN A 367 -17.82 5.25 -8.50
C ASN A 367 -17.59 6.46 -7.58
N ILE A 368 -16.68 6.36 -6.61
CA ILE A 368 -16.30 7.48 -5.74
C ILE A 368 -15.73 8.63 -6.56
N VAL A 369 -14.79 8.35 -7.46
CA VAL A 369 -14.16 9.36 -8.32
C VAL A 369 -15.19 10.09 -9.16
N ARG A 370 -16.18 9.39 -9.74
CA ARG A 370 -17.29 10.02 -10.47
C ARG A 370 -18.13 10.92 -9.55
N LYS A 371 -18.45 10.47 -8.33
CA LYS A 371 -19.20 11.28 -7.36
C LYS A 371 -18.45 12.55 -6.96
N VAL A 372 -17.13 12.47 -6.74
CA VAL A 372 -16.28 13.63 -6.45
C VAL A 372 -16.27 14.59 -7.64
N LYS A 373 -16.04 14.08 -8.87
CA LYS A 373 -16.06 14.89 -10.10
C LYS A 373 -17.39 15.64 -10.30
N MET A 374 -18.50 15.00 -9.95
CA MET A 374 -19.85 15.59 -10.07
C MET A 374 -20.23 16.49 -8.88
N GLY A 375 -19.39 16.62 -7.85
CA GLY A 375 -19.73 17.35 -6.63
C GLY A 375 -20.86 16.70 -5.82
N LYS A 376 -21.08 15.39 -5.98
CA LYS A 376 -22.13 14.59 -5.31
C LYS A 376 -21.57 13.62 -4.27
N CYS A 377 -20.34 13.85 -3.80
CA CYS A 377 -19.74 13.04 -2.76
C CYS A 377 -20.13 13.59 -1.39
N GLU A 378 -20.81 12.78 -0.58
CA GLU A 378 -21.32 13.17 0.74
C GLU A 378 -20.33 12.89 1.87
N TYR A 379 -19.27 12.13 1.59
CA TYR A 379 -18.26 11.78 2.58
C TYR A 379 -17.32 12.95 2.85
N GLN A 380 -16.86 13.10 4.08
CA GLN A 380 -15.77 14.03 4.42
C GLN A 380 -14.40 13.35 4.34
N PHE A 381 -14.35 12.03 4.54
CA PHE A 381 -13.13 11.26 4.42
C PHE A 381 -13.41 9.90 3.76
N ILE A 382 -12.48 9.45 2.92
CA ILE A 382 -12.54 8.14 2.27
C ILE A 382 -11.18 7.47 2.37
N GLU A 383 -11.12 6.30 3.01
CA GLU A 383 -9.97 5.41 2.93
C GLU A 383 -10.03 4.63 1.63
N VAL A 384 -9.00 4.77 0.81
CA VAL A 384 -8.95 4.23 -0.55
C VAL A 384 -7.86 3.18 -0.66
N MET A 385 -8.25 1.98 -1.11
CA MET A 385 -7.32 0.93 -1.48
C MET A 385 -7.60 0.43 -2.90
N ALA A 386 -6.55 0.26 -3.69
CA ALA A 386 -6.65 -0.26 -5.06
C ALA A 386 -7.08 -1.74 -5.09
N CYS A 387 -6.59 -2.55 -4.14
CA CYS A 387 -6.91 -3.96 -4.02
C CYS A 387 -8.27 -4.18 -3.30
N PRO A 388 -9.12 -5.09 -3.77
CA PRO A 388 -10.20 -5.67 -2.96
C PRO A 388 -9.63 -6.23 -1.66
N SER A 389 -10.32 -6.09 -0.54
CA SER A 389 -9.87 -6.47 0.81
C SER A 389 -8.58 -5.76 1.27
N GLY A 390 -8.16 -4.72 0.55
CA GLY A 390 -7.02 -3.87 0.90
C GLY A 390 -5.68 -4.59 0.95
N CYS A 391 -4.80 -4.20 1.86
CA CYS A 391 -3.38 -4.60 1.82
C CYS A 391 -3.14 -6.09 2.13
N LEU A 392 -4.07 -6.77 2.81
CA LEU A 392 -3.95 -8.21 3.06
C LEU A 392 -4.08 -9.05 1.79
N ASN A 393 -4.70 -8.48 0.75
CA ASN A 393 -4.81 -9.04 -0.60
C ASN A 393 -3.89 -8.32 -1.61
N GLY A 394 -2.80 -7.72 -1.13
CA GLY A 394 -1.84 -7.06 -1.99
C GLY A 394 -1.14 -8.05 -2.94
N GLY A 395 -0.77 -7.59 -4.14
CA GLY A 395 -0.22 -8.47 -5.19
C GLY A 395 1.09 -9.18 -4.81
N GLY A 396 1.86 -8.60 -3.87
CA GLY A 396 3.13 -9.14 -3.36
C GLY A 396 2.99 -10.07 -2.16
N GLN A 397 1.77 -10.40 -1.73
CA GLN A 397 1.52 -11.40 -0.71
C GLN A 397 1.81 -12.82 -1.20
N ILE A 398 2.01 -13.72 -0.25
CA ILE A 398 2.11 -15.16 -0.53
C ILE A 398 0.79 -15.62 -1.17
N LYS A 399 0.89 -16.36 -2.27
CA LYS A 399 -0.28 -16.84 -3.02
C LYS A 399 -0.99 -17.97 -2.24
N PRO A 400 -2.30 -18.19 -2.48
CA PRO A 400 -3.04 -19.28 -1.84
C PRO A 400 -2.38 -20.64 -2.06
N ALA A 401 -2.40 -21.47 -1.02
CA ALA A 401 -1.94 -22.85 -1.13
C ALA A 401 -2.83 -23.65 -2.10
N LYS A 402 -2.32 -24.77 -2.61
CA LYS A 402 -3.09 -25.64 -3.51
C LYS A 402 -4.38 -26.10 -2.81
N GLY A 403 -5.53 -25.74 -3.37
CA GLY A 403 -6.86 -26.05 -2.82
C GLY A 403 -7.44 -25.01 -1.88
N GLN A 404 -6.70 -23.94 -1.55
CA GLN A 404 -7.20 -22.79 -0.80
C GLN A 404 -7.71 -21.72 -1.76
N SER A 405 -8.91 -21.18 -1.51
CA SER A 405 -9.40 -20.05 -2.30
C SER A 405 -8.73 -18.74 -1.86
N PRO A 406 -8.60 -17.72 -2.74
CA PRO A 406 -8.13 -16.40 -2.32
C PRO A 406 -8.94 -15.79 -1.17
N LYS A 407 -10.25 -16.03 -1.15
CA LYS A 407 -11.13 -15.54 -0.09
C LYS A 407 -10.80 -16.17 1.27
N ASP A 408 -10.57 -17.48 1.31
CA ASP A 408 -10.25 -18.18 2.56
C ASP A 408 -8.89 -17.74 3.11
N LEU A 409 -7.91 -17.50 2.21
CA LEU A 409 -6.62 -16.94 2.61
C LEU A 409 -6.80 -15.55 3.24
N ILE A 410 -7.57 -14.66 2.61
CA ILE A 410 -7.80 -13.30 3.14
C ILE A 410 -8.44 -13.37 4.53
N GLN A 411 -9.46 -14.21 4.72
CA GLN A 411 -10.12 -14.39 6.02
C GLN A 411 -9.15 -14.93 7.08
N GLN A 412 -8.29 -15.88 6.73
CA GLN A 412 -7.23 -16.36 7.61
C GLN A 412 -6.25 -15.23 7.98
N LEU A 413 -5.84 -14.42 7.01
CA LEU A 413 -4.92 -13.30 7.22
C LEU A 413 -5.53 -12.21 8.11
N GLU A 414 -6.82 -11.91 7.99
CA GLU A 414 -7.51 -10.96 8.87
C GLU A 414 -7.45 -11.42 10.34
N GLY A 415 -7.64 -12.72 10.59
CA GLY A 415 -7.50 -13.31 11.92
C GLY A 415 -6.07 -13.22 12.44
N VAL A 416 -5.09 -13.69 11.65
CA VAL A 416 -3.67 -13.69 12.04
C VAL A 416 -3.13 -12.28 12.24
N TYR A 417 -3.57 -11.30 11.46
CA TYR A 417 -3.13 -9.91 11.54
C TYR A 417 -3.47 -9.25 12.90
N MET A 418 -4.61 -9.60 13.49
CA MET A 418 -5.01 -9.10 14.81
C MET A 418 -4.56 -10.02 15.95
N GLN A 419 -4.15 -11.25 15.63
CA GLN A 419 -3.65 -12.19 16.63
C GLN A 419 -2.31 -11.70 17.20
N ASP A 420 -2.21 -11.70 18.52
CA ASP A 420 -1.01 -11.30 19.29
C ASP A 420 -0.54 -9.85 19.05
N VAL A 421 -1.47 -8.97 18.65
CA VAL A 421 -1.23 -7.52 18.49
C VAL A 421 -2.27 -6.75 19.31
N SER A 422 -1.79 -6.02 20.31
CA SER A 422 -2.65 -5.16 21.13
C SER A 422 -3.07 -3.92 20.33
N VAL A 423 -4.36 -3.60 20.34
CA VAL A 423 -4.85 -2.36 19.74
C VAL A 423 -4.46 -1.19 20.63
N SER A 424 -3.77 -0.21 20.06
CA SER A 424 -3.32 1.00 20.76
C SER A 424 -3.68 2.23 19.95
N ASN A 425 -3.89 3.34 20.66
CA ASN A 425 -4.06 4.65 20.05
C ASN A 425 -2.69 5.17 19.54
N PRO A 426 -2.57 5.60 18.26
CA PRO A 426 -1.34 6.17 17.73
C PRO A 426 -0.76 7.32 18.55
N PHE A 427 -1.63 8.17 19.11
CA PHE A 427 -1.24 9.32 19.93
C PHE A 427 -0.59 8.92 21.27
N ASP A 428 -0.74 7.67 21.69
CA ASP A 428 -0.15 7.16 22.92
C ASP A 428 1.18 6.43 22.68
N ASN A 429 1.58 6.24 21.43
CA ASN A 429 2.82 5.55 21.09
C ASN A 429 4.06 6.34 21.57
N PRO A 430 4.89 5.80 22.48
CA PRO A 430 6.08 6.48 22.99
C PRO A 430 7.14 6.73 21.92
N ILE A 431 7.18 5.95 20.84
CA ILE A 431 8.10 6.18 19.71
C ILE A 431 7.64 7.41 18.93
N ALA A 432 6.34 7.51 18.63
CA ALA A 432 5.79 8.66 17.93
C ALA A 432 6.00 9.96 18.74
N LYS A 433 5.68 9.94 20.04
CA LYS A 433 5.92 11.08 20.95
C LYS A 433 7.36 11.57 20.89
N ARG A 434 8.32 10.65 21.04
CA ARG A 434 9.76 10.95 20.96
C ARG A 434 10.17 11.54 19.62
N LEU A 435 9.64 11.04 18.50
CA LEU A 435 9.95 11.58 17.17
C LEU A 435 9.35 12.98 16.97
N TYR A 436 8.22 13.31 17.60
CA TYR A 436 7.75 14.69 17.68
C TYR A 436 8.68 15.54 18.54
N ASP A 437 8.97 15.13 19.77
CA ASP A 437 9.78 15.91 20.70
C ASP A 437 11.19 16.20 20.15
N ASP A 438 11.83 15.20 19.53
CA ASP A 438 13.23 15.29 19.08
C ASP A 438 13.40 15.88 17.67
N TRP A 439 12.37 15.86 16.81
CA TRP A 439 12.51 16.12 15.37
C TRP A 439 11.36 16.88 14.73
N LEU A 440 10.13 16.37 14.87
CA LEU A 440 8.96 16.86 14.13
C LEU A 440 8.24 18.01 14.84
N VAL A 441 8.61 18.32 16.09
CA VAL A 441 8.04 19.33 16.99
C VAL A 441 6.60 19.01 17.43
N GLN A 442 5.64 19.11 16.52
CA GLN A 442 4.23 18.84 16.78
C GLN A 442 3.49 18.48 15.48
N PRO A 443 2.31 17.84 15.56
CA PRO A 443 1.53 17.53 14.37
C PRO A 443 1.22 18.76 13.51
N GLY A 444 1.44 18.67 12.21
CA GLY A 444 1.24 19.78 11.27
C GLY A 444 2.23 20.95 11.36
N SER A 445 3.31 20.83 12.14
CA SER A 445 4.41 21.81 12.11
C SER A 445 5.07 21.88 10.73
N ASP A 446 5.89 22.90 10.48
CA ASP A 446 6.64 23.00 9.22
C ASP A 446 7.63 21.84 9.06
N ASN A 447 8.23 21.34 10.15
CA ASN A 447 9.07 20.15 10.13
C ASN A 447 8.25 18.90 9.77
N ALA A 448 7.09 18.72 10.41
CA ALA A 448 6.22 17.59 10.11
C ALA A 448 5.75 17.62 8.65
N LYS A 449 5.32 18.78 8.14
CA LYS A 449 4.99 18.98 6.72
C LYS A 449 6.16 18.67 5.80
N ARG A 450 7.36 19.15 6.13
CA ARG A 450 8.55 18.93 5.31
C ARG A 450 8.90 17.45 5.15
N TYR A 451 8.83 16.67 6.22
CA TYR A 451 9.33 15.29 6.23
C TYR A 451 8.24 14.24 6.06
N LEU A 452 7.03 14.51 6.52
CA LEU A 452 5.91 13.56 6.55
C LEU A 452 4.83 13.84 5.51
N HIS A 453 4.93 14.94 4.75
CA HIS A 453 4.01 15.23 3.65
C HIS A 453 4.71 15.22 2.30
N THR A 454 3.91 15.09 1.24
CA THR A 454 4.30 15.07 -0.17
C THR A 454 3.23 15.75 -1.00
N GLN A 455 3.51 15.96 -2.28
CA GLN A 455 2.57 16.45 -3.27
C GLN A 455 2.39 15.41 -4.39
N TYR A 456 1.28 15.54 -5.12
CA TYR A 456 0.93 14.67 -6.23
C TYR A 456 0.67 15.50 -7.47
N HIS A 457 1.13 15.01 -8.62
CA HIS A 457 1.17 15.79 -9.86
C HIS A 457 0.59 14.97 -11.03
N PRO A 458 -0.19 15.59 -11.94
CA PRO A 458 -0.64 14.90 -13.14
C PRO A 458 0.55 14.44 -13.99
N VAL A 459 0.56 13.18 -14.41
CA VAL A 459 1.56 12.71 -15.37
C VAL A 459 1.16 13.17 -16.77
N VAL A 460 1.93 14.10 -17.34
CA VAL A 460 1.71 14.58 -18.71
C VAL A 460 2.09 13.47 -19.68
N LYS A 461 1.10 12.86 -20.32
CA LYS A 461 1.32 11.91 -21.42
C LYS A 461 2.00 12.66 -22.57
N SER A 462 3.15 12.17 -23.05
CA SER A 462 3.80 12.78 -24.23
C SER A 462 2.86 12.69 -25.44
N VAL A 463 2.89 13.69 -26.33
CA VAL A 463 2.08 13.73 -27.56
C VAL A 463 2.22 12.44 -28.39
N THR A 464 3.40 11.81 -28.36
CA THR A 464 3.70 10.54 -29.03
C THR A 464 2.88 9.37 -28.47
N SER A 465 2.54 9.36 -27.18
CA SER A 465 1.72 8.32 -26.55
C SER A 465 0.22 8.46 -26.83
N GLN A 466 -0.24 9.64 -27.24
CA GLN A 466 -1.63 9.87 -27.64
C GLN A 466 -1.90 9.37 -29.07
N LEU A 467 -0.89 9.42 -29.95
CA LEU A 467 -0.98 8.98 -31.35
C LEU A 467 -1.00 7.45 -31.53
N GLN A 468 -0.60 6.66 -30.53
CA GLN A 468 -0.69 5.19 -30.58
C GLN A 468 -2.08 4.63 -30.25
N ASN A 469 -3.00 5.48 -29.79
CA ASN A 469 -4.38 5.09 -29.47
C ASN A 469 -5.41 5.63 -30.48
N TRP A 470 -4.96 6.04 -31.67
CA TRP A 470 -5.81 6.46 -32.80
C TRP A 470 -5.69 5.47 -33.95
#